data_AF-A0A8J9YZU8-F1
#
_entry.id   AF-A0A8J9YZU8-F1
#
_cell.length_a   1.000
_cell.length_b   1.000
_cell.length_c   1.000
_cell.angle_alpha   90.00
_cell.angle_beta   90.00
_cell.angle_gamma   90.00
#
_symmetry.space_group_name_H-M   'P 1'
#
loop_
_entity.id
_entity.type
_entity.pdbx_description
1 polymer ?
#
loop_
_entity_poly.entity_id
_entity_poly.type
_entity_poly.pdbx_seq_one_letter_code
_entity_poly.pdbx_strand_id
1 'polypeptide(L)'
;MADAELQSGVSKAAKKNKKRRNKKPTLEEGQGSSWGDTTTAADPLEDLKVKLAEAKAKQDHPLASKLRQQIWLLQDDAAGVKPELDPQILSSLETNLPKNAEKKAEVEEKPVPADGTIDKQLKSLRKKLQQIEKLKQRKAGGEKLEANQKAKVEKEQEVRDEIEEIEILMRQAALGLL
;
A
#
# COMPACT_ATOMS: atom_id res chain seq x y z
N MET A 1 44.38 36.90 9.48
CA MET A 1 42.92 37.07 9.32
C MET A 1 42.39 35.75 8.79
N ALA A 2 41.53 35.10 9.58
CA ALA A 2 40.91 33.83 9.23
C ALA A 2 39.51 34.14 8.70
N ASP A 3 39.21 33.72 7.47
CA ASP A 3 37.84 33.70 6.95
C ASP A 3 37.52 32.34 6.36
N ALA A 4 36.36 31.87 6.78
CA ALA A 4 35.79 30.56 6.57
C ALA A 4 35.06 30.52 5.22
N GLU A 5 35.23 29.43 4.46
CA GLU A 5 34.31 29.11 3.38
C GLU A 5 33.64 27.76 3.61
N LEU A 6 32.32 27.81 3.53
CA LEU A 6 31.34 26.88 4.05
C LEU A 6 31.42 25.49 3.43
N GLN A 7 31.61 24.50 4.30
CA GLN A 7 31.45 23.09 4.01
C GLN A 7 30.04 22.83 3.45
N SER A 8 30.00 22.34 2.20
CA SER A 8 28.80 21.83 1.54
C SER A 8 28.09 20.78 2.42
N GLY A 9 26.92 21.13 2.97
CA GLY A 9 26.07 20.29 3.83
C GLY A 9 25.36 19.14 3.11
N VAL A 10 26.06 18.42 2.23
CA VAL A 10 25.52 17.23 1.55
C VAL A 10 26.13 16.01 2.21
N SER A 11 25.35 15.34 3.06
CA SER A 11 25.73 14.10 3.76
C SER A 11 26.33 13.08 2.79
N LYS A 12 27.33 12.30 3.23
CA LYS A 12 27.97 11.24 2.42
C LYS A 12 26.95 10.29 1.76
N ALA A 13 25.79 10.09 2.41
CA ALA A 13 24.65 9.35 1.87
C ALA A 13 23.98 10.01 0.64
N ALA A 14 23.83 11.34 0.64
CA ALA A 14 23.24 12.10 -0.47
C ALA A 14 24.16 12.10 -1.70
N LYS A 15 25.49 12.14 -1.51
CA LYS A 15 26.46 11.95 -2.59
C LYS A 15 26.40 10.54 -3.20
N LYS A 16 26.17 9.49 -2.39
CA LYS A 16 26.03 8.10 -2.89
C LYS A 16 24.74 7.90 -3.70
N ASN A 17 23.63 8.54 -3.31
CA ASN A 17 22.36 8.41 -4.04
C ASN A 17 22.36 9.22 -5.36
N LYS A 18 23.02 10.40 -5.39
CA LYS A 18 23.22 11.18 -6.62
C LYS A 18 24.08 10.42 -7.65
N LYS A 19 25.07 9.65 -7.19
CA LYS A 19 25.93 8.82 -8.06
C LYS A 19 25.18 7.62 -8.67
N ARG A 20 24.12 7.11 -8.03
CA ARG A 20 23.23 6.07 -8.62
C ARG A 20 22.23 6.66 -9.60
N ARG A 21 21.75 7.90 -9.36
CA ARG A 21 20.82 8.59 -10.27
C ARG A 21 21.47 9.00 -11.60
N ASN A 22 22.74 9.38 -11.57
CA ASN A 22 23.51 9.73 -12.77
C ASN A 22 24.08 8.52 -13.53
N LYS A 23 23.87 7.29 -13.04
CA LYS A 23 24.30 6.05 -13.72
C LYS A 23 23.12 5.27 -14.30
N LYS A 24 21.97 5.93 -14.47
CA LYS A 24 20.96 5.45 -15.43
C LYS A 24 21.46 5.80 -16.82
N PRO A 25 21.72 4.81 -17.69
CA PRO A 25 21.91 5.12 -19.09
C PRO A 25 20.61 5.73 -19.60
N THR A 26 20.71 6.95 -20.09
CA THR A 26 19.78 7.54 -21.03
C THR A 26 19.73 6.57 -22.22
N LEU A 27 18.69 5.75 -22.29
CA LEU A 27 18.37 5.03 -23.52
C LEU A 27 17.60 6.01 -24.39
N GLU A 28 18.36 6.62 -25.29
CA GLU A 28 17.84 7.36 -26.42
C GLU A 28 16.99 6.46 -27.31
N GLU A 29 16.04 7.11 -27.96
CA GLU A 29 15.32 6.61 -29.12
C GLU A 29 16.31 6.20 -30.22
N GLY A 30 16.12 5.03 -30.84
CA GLY A 30 16.85 4.69 -32.06
C GLY A 30 17.05 3.19 -32.33
N GLN A 31 16.04 2.58 -32.97
CA GLN A 31 16.10 1.52 -33.99
C GLN A 31 16.96 0.25 -33.78
N GLY A 32 16.27 -0.90 -33.85
CA GLY A 32 16.65 -1.96 -34.80
C GLY A 32 17.29 -3.24 -34.27
N SER A 33 16.46 -4.20 -33.85
CA SER A 33 16.66 -5.64 -34.15
C SER A 33 15.38 -6.38 -33.76
N SER A 34 14.45 -6.56 -34.71
CA SER A 34 14.30 -7.81 -35.45
C SER A 34 14.04 -8.99 -34.51
N TRP A 35 12.78 -9.27 -34.19
CA TRP A 35 12.19 -10.62 -34.13
C TRP A 35 10.65 -10.45 -34.11
N GLY A 36 9.98 -10.98 -35.13
CA GLY A 36 8.55 -11.30 -35.07
C GLY A 36 7.59 -10.20 -35.48
N ASP A 37 7.46 -10.01 -36.80
CA ASP A 37 6.16 -9.73 -37.39
C ASP A 37 5.25 -10.94 -37.10
N THR A 38 4.37 -10.83 -36.11
CA THR A 38 3.21 -11.71 -35.97
C THR A 38 2.02 -10.88 -35.51
N THR A 39 1.26 -10.41 -36.49
CA THR A 39 -0.16 -10.16 -36.35
C THR A 39 -0.87 -11.30 -35.61
N THR A 40 -1.70 -10.93 -34.63
CA THR A 40 -2.89 -11.69 -34.20
C THR A 40 -2.70 -12.89 -33.27
N ALA A 41 -2.23 -12.65 -32.05
CA ALA A 41 -2.77 -13.28 -30.85
C ALA A 41 -2.63 -12.27 -29.71
N ALA A 42 -3.75 -11.87 -29.09
CA ALA A 42 -3.72 -10.93 -27.97
C ALA A 42 -2.96 -11.58 -26.82
N ASP A 43 -1.66 -11.27 -26.70
CA ASP A 43 -0.81 -11.82 -25.67
C ASP A 43 -1.31 -11.29 -24.33
N PRO A 44 -1.86 -12.14 -23.44
CA PRO A 44 -2.55 -11.68 -22.23
C PRO A 44 -1.63 -10.87 -21.29
N LEU A 45 -0.31 -11.01 -21.44
CA LEU A 45 0.70 -10.21 -20.76
C LEU A 45 0.71 -8.74 -21.17
N GLU A 46 0.56 -8.44 -22.46
CA GLU A 46 0.61 -7.05 -22.95
C GLU A 46 -0.63 -6.27 -22.51
N ASP A 47 -1.80 -6.89 -22.53
CA ASP A 47 -3.04 -6.30 -22.01
C ASP A 47 -2.94 -5.95 -20.52
N LEU A 48 -2.31 -6.82 -19.72
CA LEU A 48 -2.09 -6.56 -18.29
C LEU A 48 -1.08 -5.42 -18.05
N LYS A 49 -0.05 -5.30 -18.89
CA LYS A 49 0.92 -4.20 -18.83
C LYS A 49 0.26 -2.86 -19.16
N VAL A 50 -0.60 -2.82 -20.17
CA VAL A 50 -1.38 -1.61 -20.53
C VAL A 50 -2.31 -1.21 -19.38
N LYS A 51 -3.09 -2.16 -18.83
CA LYS A 51 -3.93 -1.92 -17.65
C LYS A 51 -3.13 -1.43 -16.44
N LEU A 52 -1.90 -1.92 -16.27
CA LEU A 52 -1.03 -1.49 -15.18
C LEU A 52 -0.52 -0.05 -15.39
N ALA A 53 -0.24 0.34 -16.63
CA ALA A 53 0.10 1.71 -16.97
C ALA A 53 -1.07 2.66 -16.71
N GLU A 54 -2.29 2.28 -17.09
CA GLU A 54 -3.51 3.04 -16.80
C GLU A 54 -3.79 3.16 -15.31
N ALA A 55 -3.64 2.07 -14.55
CA ALA A 55 -3.81 2.07 -13.10
C ALA A 55 -2.80 2.99 -12.40
N LYS A 56 -1.55 3.00 -12.87
CA LYS A 56 -0.52 3.94 -12.41
C LYS A 56 -0.86 5.38 -12.76
N ALA A 57 -1.38 5.64 -13.96
CA ALA A 57 -1.81 6.96 -14.37
C ALA A 57 -2.98 7.48 -13.50
N LYS A 58 -3.90 6.58 -13.12
CA LYS A 58 -5.02 6.86 -12.20
C LYS A 58 -4.63 6.87 -10.71
N GLN A 59 -3.36 6.62 -10.38
CA GLN A 59 -2.85 6.44 -9.00
C GLN A 59 -3.59 5.37 -8.18
N ASP A 60 -4.19 4.38 -8.85
CA ASP A 60 -4.86 3.26 -8.20
C ASP A 60 -3.82 2.21 -7.77
N HIS A 61 -3.23 2.45 -6.60
CA HIS A 61 -2.22 1.58 -6.00
C HIS A 61 -2.69 0.14 -5.69
N PRO A 62 -3.92 -0.13 -5.18
CA PRO A 62 -4.36 -1.50 -4.96
C PRO A 62 -4.54 -2.26 -6.28
N LEU A 63 -5.16 -1.66 -7.30
CA LEU A 63 -5.34 -2.30 -8.60
C LEU A 63 -4.00 -2.51 -9.31
N ALA A 64 -3.08 -1.53 -9.26
CA ALA A 64 -1.74 -1.67 -9.84
C ALA A 64 -0.90 -2.76 -9.15
N SER A 65 -1.12 -3.02 -7.85
CA SER A 65 -0.44 -4.09 -7.12
C SER A 65 -0.95 -5.47 -7.54
N LYS A 66 -2.27 -5.62 -7.70
CA LYS A 66 -2.89 -6.84 -8.23
C LYS A 66 -2.41 -7.16 -9.65
N LEU A 67 -2.38 -6.17 -10.54
CA LEU A 67 -1.90 -6.36 -11.91
C LEU A 67 -0.42 -6.77 -11.97
N ARG A 68 0.43 -6.26 -11.07
CA ARG A 68 1.83 -6.71 -10.98
C ARG A 68 1.93 -8.17 -10.58
N GLN A 69 1.12 -8.61 -9.61
CA GLN A 69 1.08 -10.01 -9.19
C GLN A 69 0.63 -10.90 -10.34
N GLN A 70 -0.42 -10.50 -11.08
CA GLN A 70 -0.90 -11.24 -12.25
C GLN A 70 0.17 -11.38 -13.34
N ILE A 71 0.89 -10.29 -13.64
CA ILE A 71 1.98 -10.32 -14.62
C ILE A 71 3.10 -11.26 -14.16
N TRP A 72 3.46 -11.24 -12.87
CA TRP A 72 4.48 -12.12 -12.34
C TRP A 72 4.08 -13.59 -12.43
N LEU A 73 2.83 -13.92 -12.06
CA LEU A 73 2.31 -15.27 -12.16
C LEU A 73 2.26 -15.79 -13.60
N LEU A 74 1.81 -14.95 -14.52
CA LEU A 74 1.74 -15.32 -15.94
C LEU A 74 3.14 -15.50 -16.56
N GLN A 75 4.13 -14.76 -16.06
CA GLN A 75 5.54 -14.94 -16.42
C GLN A 75 6.12 -16.25 -15.86
N ASP A 76 5.81 -16.59 -14.62
CA ASP A 76 6.23 -17.84 -13.98
C ASP A 76 5.56 -19.06 -14.65
N ASP A 77 4.26 -18.97 -14.96
CA ASP A 77 3.52 -19.99 -15.71
C ASP A 77 4.10 -20.19 -17.12
N ALA A 78 4.41 -19.10 -17.83
CA ALA A 78 5.07 -19.16 -19.14
C ALA A 78 6.50 -19.75 -19.06
N ALA A 79 7.18 -19.57 -17.92
CA ALA A 79 8.47 -20.19 -17.63
C ALA A 79 8.37 -21.64 -17.13
N GLY A 80 7.15 -22.19 -16.98
CA GLY A 80 6.91 -23.56 -16.51
C GLY A 80 7.14 -23.75 -15.00
N VAL A 81 7.23 -22.66 -14.24
CA VAL A 81 7.40 -22.69 -12.77
C VAL A 81 6.02 -22.52 -12.15
N LYS A 82 5.50 -23.58 -11.52
CA LYS A 82 4.25 -23.53 -10.76
C LYS A 82 4.55 -23.30 -9.28
N PRO A 83 4.52 -22.07 -8.77
CA PRO A 83 4.56 -21.86 -7.33
C PRO A 83 3.30 -22.46 -6.69
N GLU A 84 3.46 -23.20 -5.59
CA GLU A 84 2.35 -23.53 -4.68
C GLU A 84 1.87 -22.22 -4.03
N LEU A 85 0.91 -21.56 -4.69
CA LEU A 85 0.28 -20.36 -4.18
C LEU A 85 -0.85 -20.72 -3.25
N ASP A 86 -0.95 -20.01 -2.14
CA ASP A 86 -2.09 -20.11 -1.24
C ASP A 86 -3.41 -19.85 -2.01
N PRO A 87 -4.43 -20.71 -1.88
CA PRO A 87 -5.69 -20.60 -2.63
C PRO A 87 -6.44 -19.28 -2.38
N GLN A 88 -6.13 -18.60 -1.28
CA GLN A 88 -6.67 -17.29 -0.95
C GLN A 88 -6.13 -16.16 -1.85
N ILE A 89 -4.89 -16.31 -2.34
CA ILE A 89 -4.28 -15.38 -3.30
C ILE A 89 -4.91 -15.59 -4.68
N LEU A 90 -5.10 -16.85 -5.10
CA LEU A 90 -5.76 -17.22 -6.35
C LEU A 90 -7.21 -16.67 -6.42
N SER A 91 -7.97 -16.84 -5.34
CA SER A 91 -9.35 -16.33 -5.24
C SER A 91 -9.44 -14.80 -5.36
N SER A 92 -8.41 -14.07 -4.94
CA SER A 92 -8.35 -12.61 -5.05
C SER A 92 -8.04 -12.12 -6.46
N LEU A 93 -7.42 -12.97 -7.29
CA LEU A 93 -6.99 -12.68 -8.67
C LEU A 93 -8.07 -12.95 -9.72
N GLU A 94 -9.03 -13.83 -9.43
CA GLU A 94 -10.14 -14.17 -10.34
C GLU A 94 -11.14 -13.02 -10.54
N THR A 95 -11.11 -12.00 -9.69
CA THR A 95 -12.07 -10.86 -9.72
C THR A 95 -11.92 -9.91 -10.91
N ASN A 96 -10.89 -10.07 -11.77
CA ASN A 96 -10.69 -9.19 -12.94
C ASN A 96 -10.40 -9.94 -14.26
N LEU A 97 -10.60 -11.27 -14.31
CA LEU A 97 -10.78 -11.93 -15.61
C LEU A 97 -12.20 -11.62 -16.11
N PRO A 98 -12.40 -11.36 -17.42
CA PRO A 98 -13.73 -11.15 -17.97
C PRO A 98 -14.49 -12.48 -17.97
N LYS A 99 -15.04 -12.86 -16.81
CA LYS A 99 -16.14 -13.82 -16.73
C LYS A 99 -17.41 -13.04 -16.99
N ASN A 100 -17.95 -13.33 -18.16
CA ASN A 100 -19.33 -13.15 -18.60
C ASN A 100 -20.32 -13.03 -17.43
N ALA A 101 -21.19 -12.02 -17.57
CA ALA A 101 -22.41 -11.72 -16.81
C ALA A 101 -22.84 -12.76 -15.77
N GLU A 102 -23.01 -12.31 -14.52
CA GLU A 102 -24.35 -12.19 -13.93
C GLU A 102 -24.32 -11.45 -12.58
N LYS A 103 -25.41 -10.71 -12.38
CA LYS A 103 -25.71 -9.84 -11.24
C LYS A 103 -25.80 -10.62 -9.93
N LYS A 104 -25.38 -9.98 -8.82
CA LYS A 104 -26.30 -9.61 -7.73
C LYS A 104 -25.61 -8.69 -6.71
N ALA A 105 -26.27 -7.55 -6.50
CA ALA A 105 -26.14 -6.69 -5.35
C ALA A 105 -26.82 -7.33 -4.12
N GLU A 106 -26.68 -6.66 -2.97
CA GLU A 106 -27.24 -6.98 -1.63
C GLU A 106 -26.48 -8.11 -0.89
N VAL A 107 -26.01 -7.95 0.33
CA VAL A 107 -26.62 -7.27 1.49
C VAL A 107 -25.53 -6.67 2.41
N GLU A 108 -25.80 -5.45 2.86
CA GLU A 108 -25.16 -4.80 4.01
C GLU A 108 -25.62 -5.50 5.29
N GLU A 109 -24.79 -6.38 5.84
CA GLU A 109 -24.94 -6.86 7.22
C GLU A 109 -23.73 -6.41 8.03
N LYS A 110 -23.96 -5.52 8.98
CA LYS A 110 -23.03 -5.27 10.09
C LYS A 110 -22.83 -6.61 10.81
N PRO A 111 -21.63 -7.23 10.77
CA PRO A 111 -21.41 -8.39 11.60
C PRO A 111 -21.38 -7.90 13.04
N VAL A 112 -22.30 -8.42 13.86
CA VAL A 112 -22.19 -8.35 15.31
C VAL A 112 -20.79 -8.87 15.65
N PRO A 113 -19.90 -8.05 16.23
CA PRO A 113 -18.53 -8.47 16.42
C PRO A 113 -18.52 -9.57 17.47
N ALA A 114 -18.20 -10.79 17.05
CA ALA A 114 -17.79 -11.85 17.97
C ALA A 114 -16.69 -11.28 18.88
N ASP A 115 -16.81 -11.46 20.20
CA ASP A 115 -15.99 -10.80 21.25
C ASP A 115 -14.50 -10.68 20.91
N GLY A 116 -13.92 -11.71 20.27
CA GLY A 116 -12.52 -11.72 19.85
C GLY A 116 -12.11 -10.71 18.76
N THR A 117 -13.05 -9.99 18.15
CA THR A 117 -12.78 -8.93 17.15
C THR A 117 -12.70 -7.55 17.79
N ILE A 118 -13.52 -7.28 18.81
CA ILE A 118 -13.53 -6.02 19.56
C ILE A 118 -12.21 -5.85 20.32
N ASP A 119 -11.75 -6.90 21.00
CA ASP A 119 -10.47 -6.87 21.73
C ASP A 119 -9.28 -6.56 20.82
N LYS A 120 -9.31 -7.09 19.59
CA LYS A 120 -8.27 -6.81 18.58
C LYS A 120 -8.33 -5.36 18.12
N GLN A 121 -9.53 -4.83 17.90
CA GLN A 121 -9.75 -3.42 17.55
C GLN A 121 -9.24 -2.51 18.67
N LEU A 122 -9.64 -2.74 19.92
CA LEU A 122 -9.20 -1.99 21.09
C LEU A 122 -7.67 -2.00 21.24
N LYS A 123 -7.04 -3.18 21.11
CA LYS A 123 -5.57 -3.31 21.15
C LYS A 123 -4.90 -2.54 20.01
N SER A 124 -5.50 -2.51 18.82
CA SER A 124 -4.98 -1.75 17.68
C SER A 124 -5.06 -0.24 17.91
N LEU A 125 -6.18 0.25 18.46
CA LEU A 125 -6.39 1.66 18.76
C LEU A 125 -5.45 2.14 19.86
N ARG A 126 -5.27 1.37 20.93
CA ARG A 126 -4.28 1.65 21.98
C ARG A 126 -2.86 1.76 21.43
N LYS A 127 -2.48 0.91 20.47
CA LYS A 127 -1.18 1.02 19.78
C LYS A 127 -1.06 2.30 18.94
N LYS A 128 -2.13 2.71 18.23
CA LYS A 128 -2.16 3.98 17.50
C LYS A 128 -1.98 5.16 18.46
N LEU A 129 -2.68 5.15 19.60
CA LEU A 129 -2.56 6.18 20.63
C LEU A 129 -1.13 6.29 21.16
N GLN A 130 -0.48 5.16 21.49
CA GLN A 130 0.93 5.15 21.90
C GLN A 130 1.89 5.70 20.83
N GLN A 131 1.62 5.44 19.54
CA GLN A 131 2.42 6.02 18.45
C GLN A 131 2.25 7.53 18.40
N ILE A 132 1.03 8.03 18.58
CA ILE A 132 0.72 9.46 18.62
C ILE A 132 1.41 10.15 19.80
N GLU A 133 1.38 9.54 20.99
CA GLU A 133 2.11 10.05 22.16
C GLU A 133 3.61 10.16 21.92
N LYS A 134 4.22 9.15 21.30
CA LYS A 134 5.65 9.21 20.90
C LYS A 134 5.91 10.35 19.92
N LEU A 135 5.01 10.60 18.96
CA LEU A 135 5.13 11.74 18.05
C LEU A 135 5.00 13.07 18.80
N LYS A 136 4.14 13.18 19.81
CA LYS A 136 4.00 14.38 20.66
C LYS A 136 5.24 14.62 21.51
N GLN A 137 5.83 13.57 22.09
CA GLN A 137 7.09 13.67 22.83
C GLN A 137 8.22 14.16 21.93
N ARG A 138 8.33 13.64 20.70
CA ARG A 138 9.30 14.11 19.71
C ARG A 138 9.08 15.57 19.31
N LYS A 139 7.82 15.97 19.10
CA LYS A 139 7.45 17.38 18.86
C LYS A 139 7.83 18.28 20.03
N ALA A 140 7.58 17.85 21.26
CA ALA A 140 7.94 18.58 22.48
C ALA A 140 9.46 18.67 22.67
N GLY A 141 10.21 17.65 22.23
CA GLY A 141 11.67 17.65 22.17
C GLY A 141 12.27 18.53 21.05
N GLY A 142 11.44 19.29 20.33
CA GLY A 142 11.89 20.22 19.29
C GLY A 142 12.08 19.58 17.91
N GLU A 143 11.70 18.32 17.72
CA GLU A 143 11.82 17.65 16.43
C GLU A 143 10.73 18.11 15.45
N LYS A 144 11.11 18.40 14.20
CA LYS A 144 10.16 18.78 13.14
C LYS A 144 9.41 17.54 12.63
N LEU A 145 8.14 17.42 13.02
CA LEU A 145 7.24 16.41 12.47
C LEU A 145 6.88 16.71 11.01
N GLU A 146 6.87 15.67 10.18
CA GLU A 146 6.35 15.73 8.81
C GLU A 146 4.83 15.93 8.79
N ALA A 147 4.27 16.42 7.67
CA ALA A 147 2.83 16.71 7.54
C ALA A 147 1.95 15.49 7.89
N ASN A 148 2.34 14.31 7.42
CA ASN A 148 1.63 13.05 7.72
C ASN A 148 1.65 12.69 9.22
N GLN A 149 2.69 13.07 9.95
CA GLN A 149 2.80 12.82 11.39
C GLN A 149 1.98 13.84 12.18
N LYS A 150 1.93 15.10 11.74
CA LYS A 150 1.05 16.12 12.33
C LYS A 150 -0.43 15.73 12.18
N ALA A 151 -0.84 15.29 10.99
CA ALA A 151 -2.20 14.79 10.77
C ALA A 151 -2.55 13.62 11.70
N LYS A 152 -1.60 12.74 12.03
CA LYS A 152 -1.83 11.66 13.02
C LYS A 152 -2.03 12.20 14.44
N VAL A 153 -1.31 13.25 14.81
CA VAL A 153 -1.47 13.90 16.12
C VAL A 153 -2.78 14.66 16.21
N GLU A 154 -3.26 15.25 15.12
CA GLU A 154 -4.57 15.92 15.07
C GLU A 154 -5.73 14.94 15.30
N LYS A 155 -5.60 13.71 14.79
CA LYS A 155 -6.57 12.62 15.01
C LYS A 155 -6.45 11.93 16.37
N GLU A 156 -5.64 12.45 17.30
CA GLU A 156 -5.50 11.87 18.64
C GLU A 156 -6.84 11.78 19.37
N GLN A 157 -7.68 12.82 19.24
CA GLN A 157 -8.96 12.88 19.92
C GLN A 157 -9.93 11.84 19.35
N GLU A 158 -10.03 11.73 18.03
CA GLU A 158 -10.85 10.71 17.36
C GLU A 158 -10.49 9.29 17.85
N VAL A 159 -9.19 8.98 17.96
CA VAL A 159 -8.73 7.66 18.44
C VAL A 159 -9.06 7.44 19.92
N ARG A 160 -9.12 8.49 20.74
CA ARG A 160 -9.54 8.39 22.15
C ARG A 160 -11.03 8.14 22.26
N ASP A 161 -11.82 8.88 21.50
CA ASP A 161 -13.27 8.78 21.50
C ASP A 161 -13.70 7.37 21.02
N GLU A 162 -13.05 6.83 19.97
CA GLU A 162 -13.27 5.45 19.51
C GLU A 162 -12.95 4.39 20.59
N ILE A 163 -11.88 4.59 21.38
CA ILE A 163 -11.53 3.69 22.49
C ILE A 163 -12.61 3.75 23.57
N GLU A 164 -13.03 4.96 23.95
CA GLU A 164 -14.05 5.17 24.98
C GLU A 164 -15.38 4.55 24.57
N GLU A 165 -15.81 4.75 23.32
CA GLU A 165 -17.02 4.14 22.77
C GLU A 165 -16.99 2.61 22.86
N ILE A 166 -15.87 2.00 22.45
CA ILE A 166 -15.69 0.54 22.54
C ILE A 166 -15.70 0.08 24.00
N GLU A 167 -15.05 0.80 24.92
CA GLU A 167 -15.03 0.46 26.34
C GLU A 167 -16.42 0.59 26.98
N ILE A 168 -17.20 1.60 26.61
CA ILE A 168 -18.60 1.76 27.02
C ILE A 168 -19.44 0.59 26.50
N LEU A 169 -19.30 0.24 25.22
CA LEU A 169 -20.04 -0.87 24.62
C LEU A 169 -19.72 -2.19 25.30
N MET A 170 -18.43 -2.48 25.56
CA MET A 170 -18.01 -3.66 26.31
C MET A 170 -18.58 -3.66 27.73
N ARG A 171 -18.61 -2.51 28.41
CA ARG A 171 -19.19 -2.40 29.75
C ARG A 171 -20.70 -2.61 29.75
N GLN A 172 -21.41 -2.08 28.76
CA GLN A 172 -22.85 -2.29 28.61
C GLN A 172 -23.17 -3.76 28.29
N ALA A 173 -22.40 -4.39 27.41
CA ALA A 173 -22.51 -5.81 27.13
C ALA A 173 -22.25 -6.66 28.39
N ALA A 174 -21.24 -6.32 29.19
CA ALA A 174 -20.94 -7.00 30.45
C ALA A 174 -22.05 -6.82 31.52
N LEU A 175 -22.80 -5.71 31.47
CA LEU A 175 -23.94 -5.44 32.34
C LEU A 175 -25.27 -5.97 31.80
N GLY A 176 -25.29 -6.60 30.61
CA GLY A 176 -26.50 -7.09 29.96
C GLY A 176 -27.47 -5.98 29.53
N LEU A 177 -26.95 -4.78 29.24
CA LEU A 177 -27.70 -3.59 28.82
C LEU A 177 -27.81 -3.45 27.29
N LEU A 178 -27.45 -4.51 26.55
CA LEU A 178 -27.38 -4.61 25.09
C LEU A 178 -28.09 -5.89 24.66
#